data_AF-A0A526YUI9-F1
#
_entry.id   AF-A0A526YUI9-F1
#
_cell.length_a   1.000
_cell.length_b   1.000
_cell.length_c   1.000
_cell.angle_alpha   90.00
_cell.angle_beta   90.00
_cell.angle_gamma   90.00
#
_symmetry.space_group_name_H-M   'P 1'
#
loop_
_entity.id
_entity.type
_entity.pdbx_description
1 polymer ?
#
loop_
_entity_poly.entity_id
_entity_poly.type
_entity_poly.pdbx_seq_one_letter_code
_entity_poly.pdbx_strand_id
1 'polypeptide(L)'
;ALIALAILAIAYIAFNETPFGRYVTGIGANAEAVRRAGVNTRLTTLFVYVISAAAAALAGIIIAARLGSGSSNAGQGFELEVIAAVVLGGTSLFGGRGTIVGTVLGALTGHVMTVLGPVPVKEMGVTLMHEHILLDGARSWKCPCHPDDMALAEQPVNIEIIGELRMNPYVNRDNVSLDDSDLALSELQRYRALGGHTVVDATNIGIGREPEKLARISRMSGLKIVMGTGFYLEHTHPEWLKAMDVDAVTEFIVNDVGGSETQPPILAGLIGEIGVSKDFTSEERKSLRASARASRITGVPLSIHLPGWERLAHDVLDVVEAEGADLRHTVLCHMNPSHNDLDYQTSLARRGAFLEYDMIGMDYYYADQDAQSPSDEENARAIATLVEAGFGDRLLLSQDVFLKIMLTRFGGFGYGYILKHFTPRLKRHGVEQPAIDCMLIANPKAVFSRQN
;
A
#
# COMPACT_ATOMS: atom_id res chain seq x y z
N ALA A 1 1.37 23.79 -17.75
CA ALA A 1 1.78 24.73 -16.69
C ALA A 1 1.02 26.07 -16.79
N LEU A 2 1.20 26.85 -17.85
CA LEU A 2 0.58 28.20 -17.97
C LEU A 2 -0.95 28.20 -17.88
N ILE A 3 -1.63 27.27 -18.56
CA ILE A 3 -3.10 27.14 -18.50
C ILE A 3 -3.57 26.86 -17.06
N ALA A 4 -2.92 25.93 -16.36
CA ALA A 4 -3.26 25.59 -14.98
C ALA A 4 -3.08 26.79 -14.04
N LEU A 5 -1.99 27.55 -14.18
CA LEU A 5 -1.76 28.77 -13.39
C LEU A 5 -2.83 29.84 -13.64
N ALA A 6 -3.26 30.02 -14.89
CA ALA A 6 -4.33 30.96 -15.23
C ALA A 6 -5.68 30.54 -14.62
N ILE A 7 -6.03 29.25 -14.69
CA ILE A 7 -7.26 28.71 -14.08
C ILE A 7 -7.22 28.91 -12.56
N LEU A 8 -6.09 28.63 -11.91
CA LEU A 8 -5.93 28.80 -10.48
C LEU A 8 -6.08 30.27 -10.05
N ALA A 9 -5.52 31.21 -10.83
CA ALA A 9 -5.71 32.64 -10.57
C ALA A 9 -7.18 33.05 -10.70
N ILE A 10 -7.87 32.59 -11.76
CA ILE A 10 -9.31 32.87 -11.96
C ILE A 10 -10.13 32.27 -10.83
N ALA A 11 -9.88 31.02 -10.45
CA ALA A 11 -10.58 30.33 -9.37
C ALA A 11 -10.33 31.03 -8.02
N TYR A 12 -9.09 31.44 -7.75
CA TYR A 12 -8.74 32.18 -6.54
C TYR A 12 -9.51 33.50 -6.45
N ILE A 13 -9.53 34.29 -7.53
CA ILE A 13 -10.25 35.57 -7.56
C ILE A 13 -11.76 35.33 -7.43
N ALA A 14 -12.32 34.40 -8.21
CA ALA A 14 -13.75 34.08 -8.17
C ALA A 14 -14.21 33.62 -6.77
N PHE A 15 -13.40 32.81 -6.09
CA PHE A 15 -13.75 32.25 -4.79
C PHE A 15 -13.50 33.23 -3.63
N ASN A 16 -12.39 33.97 -3.64
CA ASN A 16 -12.02 34.83 -2.51
C ASN A 16 -12.50 36.28 -2.66
N GLU A 17 -12.49 36.81 -3.88
CA GLU A 17 -12.71 38.25 -4.12
C GLU A 17 -14.14 38.56 -4.60
N THR A 18 -14.95 37.56 -4.94
CA THR A 18 -16.34 37.77 -5.40
C THR A 18 -17.38 37.23 -4.42
N PRO A 19 -18.64 37.72 -4.47
CA PRO A 19 -19.73 37.16 -3.67
C PRO A 19 -20.01 35.67 -3.94
N PHE A 20 -19.60 35.16 -5.10
CA PHE A 20 -19.83 33.77 -5.50
C PHE A 20 -19.27 32.79 -4.46
N GLY A 21 -18.01 32.93 -4.05
CA GLY A 21 -17.42 32.03 -3.06
C GLY A 21 -18.13 32.09 -1.71
N ARG A 22 -18.51 33.28 -1.24
CA ARG A 22 -19.32 33.44 -0.01
C ARG A 22 -20.67 32.72 -0.09
N TYR A 23 -21.33 32.78 -1.24
CA TYR A 23 -22.59 32.06 -1.46
C TYR A 23 -22.36 30.55 -1.49
N VAL A 24 -21.31 30.06 -2.14
CA VAL A 24 -20.96 28.63 -2.20
C VAL A 24 -20.67 28.09 -0.79
N THR A 25 -19.79 28.76 -0.02
CA THR A 25 -19.48 28.35 1.35
C THR A 25 -20.72 28.44 2.25
N GLY A 26 -21.51 29.51 2.13
CA GLY A 26 -22.74 29.68 2.89
C GLY A 26 -23.80 28.62 2.60
N ILE A 27 -23.99 28.25 1.33
CA ILE A 27 -24.92 27.18 0.93
C ILE A 27 -24.48 25.85 1.53
N GLY A 28 -23.17 25.56 1.50
CA GLY A 28 -22.62 24.36 2.13
C GLY A 28 -22.78 24.32 3.65
N ALA A 29 -22.83 25.47 4.33
CA ALA A 29 -23.07 25.52 5.79
C ALA A 29 -24.55 25.48 6.16
N ASN A 30 -25.38 26.29 5.49
CA ASN A 30 -26.83 26.36 5.69
C ASN A 30 -27.53 26.99 4.48
N ALA A 31 -27.97 26.16 3.53
CA ALA A 31 -28.65 26.61 2.32
C ALA A 31 -29.95 27.40 2.60
N GLU A 32 -30.68 27.07 3.67
CA GLU A 32 -31.93 27.75 4.03
C GLU A 32 -31.67 29.19 4.48
N ALA A 33 -30.63 29.42 5.28
CA ALA A 33 -30.23 30.75 5.71
C ALA A 33 -29.81 31.64 4.52
N VAL A 34 -29.03 31.08 3.58
CA VAL A 34 -28.60 31.81 2.37
C VAL A 34 -29.77 32.13 1.46
N ARG A 35 -30.74 31.21 1.31
CA ARG A 35 -31.98 31.47 0.56
C ARG A 35 -32.80 32.61 1.19
N ARG A 36 -32.94 32.62 2.51
CA ARG A 36 -33.64 33.69 3.26
C ARG A 36 -32.93 35.04 3.17
N ALA A 37 -31.62 35.04 2.95
CA ALA A 37 -30.82 36.24 2.67
C ALA A 37 -30.97 36.76 1.22
N GLY A 38 -31.87 36.19 0.42
CA GLY A 38 -32.18 36.66 -0.94
C GLY A 38 -31.28 36.11 -2.05
N VAL A 39 -30.40 35.15 -1.75
CA VAL A 39 -29.52 34.54 -2.74
C VAL A 39 -30.24 33.40 -3.44
N ASN A 40 -30.18 33.36 -4.78
CA ASN A 40 -30.74 32.25 -5.55
C ASN A 40 -29.82 31.01 -5.44
N THR A 41 -30.09 30.17 -4.44
CA THR A 41 -29.28 28.98 -4.16
C THR A 41 -29.25 28.00 -5.33
N ARG A 42 -30.35 27.84 -6.07
CA ARG A 42 -30.42 26.95 -7.24
C ARG A 42 -29.48 27.40 -8.36
N LEU A 43 -29.48 28.70 -8.68
CA LEU A 43 -28.58 29.24 -9.69
C LEU A 43 -27.12 29.14 -9.25
N THR A 44 -26.81 29.44 -7.99
CA THR A 44 -25.44 29.30 -7.48
C THR A 44 -24.96 27.85 -7.56
N THR A 45 -25.77 26.88 -7.15
CA THR A 45 -25.44 25.45 -7.28
C THR A 45 -25.28 25.03 -8.74
N LEU A 46 -26.13 25.51 -9.64
CA LEU A 46 -25.99 25.27 -11.08
C LEU A 46 -24.64 25.79 -11.60
N PHE A 47 -24.25 27.01 -11.25
CA PHE A 47 -22.96 27.58 -11.65
C PHE A 47 -21.77 26.77 -11.14
N VAL A 48 -21.83 26.23 -9.91
CA VAL A 48 -20.78 25.33 -9.39
C VAL A 48 -20.61 24.10 -10.28
N TYR A 49 -21.71 23.44 -10.66
CA TYR A 49 -21.66 22.27 -11.55
C TYR A 49 -21.16 22.64 -12.96
N VAL A 50 -21.58 23.79 -13.51
CA VAL A 50 -21.12 24.26 -14.82
C VAL A 50 -19.62 24.55 -14.81
N ILE A 51 -19.10 25.20 -13.76
CA ILE A 51 -17.67 25.47 -13.62
C ILE A 51 -16.87 24.16 -13.51
N SER A 52 -17.37 23.20 -12.71
CA SER A 52 -16.76 21.86 -12.60
C SER A 52 -16.71 21.14 -13.94
N ALA A 53 -17.82 21.11 -14.67
CA ALA A 53 -17.91 20.50 -16.00
C ALA A 53 -16.99 21.18 -17.03
N ALA A 54 -16.89 22.51 -17.00
CA ALA A 54 -15.99 23.27 -17.88
C ALA A 54 -14.51 22.97 -17.57
N ALA A 55 -14.15 22.86 -16.29
CA ALA A 55 -12.80 22.49 -15.87
C ALA A 55 -12.45 21.05 -16.29
N ALA A 56 -13.38 20.10 -16.11
CA ALA A 56 -13.22 18.71 -16.55
C ALA A 56 -13.08 18.59 -18.08
N ALA A 57 -13.92 19.31 -18.84
CA ALA A 57 -13.83 19.34 -20.31
C ALA A 57 -12.47 19.88 -20.78
N LEU A 58 -11.98 20.97 -20.16
CA LEU A 58 -10.67 21.52 -20.48
C LEU A 58 -9.52 20.56 -20.13
N ALA A 59 -9.61 19.88 -18.98
CA ALA A 59 -8.65 18.83 -18.61
C ALA A 59 -8.64 17.69 -19.65
N GLY A 60 -9.81 17.22 -20.07
CA GLY A 60 -9.96 16.21 -21.11
C GLY A 60 -9.35 16.64 -22.46
N ILE A 61 -9.56 17.89 -22.89
CA ILE A 61 -8.94 18.44 -24.10
C ILE A 61 -7.41 18.43 -23.99
N ILE A 62 -6.86 18.84 -22.84
CA ILE A 62 -5.41 18.84 -22.61
C ILE A 62 -4.84 17.42 -22.65
N ILE A 63 -5.53 16.45 -22.05
CA ILE A 63 -5.14 15.05 -22.05
C ILE A 63 -5.15 14.49 -23.49
N ALA A 64 -6.25 14.70 -24.22
CA ALA A 64 -6.36 14.25 -25.61
C ALA A 64 -5.28 14.87 -26.51
N ALA A 65 -4.99 16.16 -26.34
CA ALA A 65 -3.94 16.85 -27.08
C ALA A 65 -2.53 16.30 -26.76
N ARG A 66 -2.28 15.92 -25.50
CA ARG A 66 -1.01 15.31 -25.09
C ARG A 66 -0.82 13.89 -25.64
N LEU A 67 -1.90 13.10 -25.64
CA LEU A 67 -1.87 11.70 -26.07
C LEU A 67 -1.96 11.53 -27.59
N GLY A 68 -2.22 12.61 -28.34
CA GLY A 68 -2.43 12.56 -29.80
C GLY A 68 -3.65 11.74 -30.22
N SER A 69 -4.49 11.33 -29.26
CA SER A 69 -5.65 10.45 -29.42
C SER A 69 -6.64 10.72 -28.29
N GLY A 70 -7.93 10.49 -28.55
CA GLY A 70 -8.99 10.66 -27.56
C GLY A 70 -9.64 9.32 -27.24
N SER A 71 -9.54 8.90 -25.98
CA SER A 71 -10.31 7.77 -25.45
C SER A 71 -11.41 8.32 -24.53
N SER A 72 -12.63 7.77 -24.63
CA SER A 72 -13.73 8.11 -23.71
C SER A 72 -13.43 7.73 -22.26
N ASN A 73 -12.51 6.79 -22.05
CA ASN A 73 -12.14 6.28 -20.74
C ASN A 73 -10.91 7.03 -20.17
N ALA A 74 -10.33 7.98 -20.93
CA ALA A 74 -9.23 8.80 -20.46
C ALA A 74 -9.71 9.75 -19.35
N GLY A 75 -9.23 9.51 -18.12
CA GLY A 75 -9.64 10.26 -16.92
C GLY A 75 -10.56 9.49 -15.97
N GLN A 76 -10.91 8.24 -16.27
CA GLN A 76 -11.65 7.38 -15.35
C GLN A 76 -10.85 7.17 -14.05
N GLY A 77 -11.46 7.48 -12.90
CA GLY A 77 -10.82 7.42 -11.58
C GLY A 77 -10.20 8.75 -11.11
N PHE A 78 -10.10 9.77 -11.99
CA PHE A 78 -9.59 11.09 -11.60
C PHE A 78 -10.52 11.78 -10.61
N GLU A 79 -11.80 11.39 -10.56
CA GLU A 79 -12.77 11.96 -9.63
C GLU A 79 -12.31 11.79 -8.18
N LEU A 80 -11.80 10.61 -7.83
CA LEU A 80 -11.30 10.34 -6.49
C LEU A 80 -10.02 11.11 -6.18
N GLU A 81 -9.08 11.17 -7.13
CA GLU A 81 -7.86 11.95 -6.94
C GLU A 81 -8.17 13.42 -6.70
N VAL A 82 -9.12 13.97 -7.48
CA VAL A 82 -9.57 15.34 -7.31
C VAL A 82 -10.22 15.49 -5.94
N ILE A 83 -11.21 14.67 -5.58
CA ILE A 83 -11.90 14.75 -4.28
C ILE A 83 -10.90 14.66 -3.13
N ALA A 84 -10.01 13.67 -3.14
CA ALA A 84 -8.99 13.48 -2.13
C ALA A 84 -8.07 14.71 -2.03
N ALA A 85 -7.59 15.23 -3.16
CA ALA A 85 -6.78 16.44 -3.20
C ALA A 85 -7.52 17.67 -2.63
N VAL A 86 -8.81 17.87 -2.96
CA VAL A 86 -9.58 19.03 -2.45
C VAL A 86 -9.86 18.91 -0.95
N VAL A 87 -10.18 17.70 -0.48
CA VAL A 87 -10.50 17.41 0.93
C VAL A 87 -9.26 17.55 1.80
N LEU A 88 -8.12 16.99 1.36
CA LEU A 88 -6.83 17.18 2.02
C LEU A 88 -6.37 18.64 1.99
N GLY A 89 -6.78 19.37 0.95
CA GLY A 89 -6.66 20.82 0.87
C GLY A 89 -7.52 21.60 1.88
N GLY A 90 -8.22 20.93 2.79
CA GLY A 90 -9.03 21.56 3.83
C GLY A 90 -10.46 21.88 3.42
N THR A 91 -10.95 21.30 2.32
CA THR A 91 -12.36 21.42 1.92
C THR A 91 -13.21 20.36 2.62
N SER A 92 -14.28 20.81 3.28
CA SER A 92 -15.18 19.93 4.04
C SER A 92 -16.11 19.16 3.10
N LEU A 93 -16.18 17.84 3.24
CA LEU A 93 -17.18 17.00 2.56
C LEU A 93 -18.62 17.34 2.98
N PHE A 94 -18.80 17.84 4.20
CA PHE A 94 -20.10 18.23 4.75
C PHE A 94 -20.46 19.70 4.45
N GLY A 95 -19.64 20.39 3.65
CA GLY A 95 -19.84 21.78 3.28
C GLY A 95 -19.36 22.79 4.32
N GLY A 96 -19.50 24.08 3.99
CA GLY A 96 -19.25 25.19 4.91
C GLY A 96 -17.79 25.63 5.08
N ARG A 97 -16.82 24.90 4.52
CA ARG A 97 -15.38 25.23 4.55
C ARG A 97 -14.66 24.76 3.29
N GLY A 98 -13.76 25.58 2.75
CA GLY A 98 -12.86 25.24 1.64
C GLY A 98 -11.99 26.41 1.22
N THR A 99 -10.84 26.14 0.62
CA THR A 99 -9.93 27.17 0.09
C THR A 99 -9.31 26.72 -1.24
N ILE A 100 -9.09 27.66 -2.16
CA ILE A 100 -8.40 27.39 -3.43
C ILE A 100 -6.93 27.05 -3.19
N VAL A 101 -6.25 27.81 -2.31
CA VAL A 101 -4.83 27.57 -1.98
C VAL A 101 -4.64 26.20 -1.35
N GLY A 102 -5.50 25.81 -0.41
CA GLY A 102 -5.44 24.50 0.20
C GLY A 102 -5.67 23.39 -0.82
N THR A 103 -6.64 23.54 -1.73
CA THR A 103 -6.87 22.58 -2.83
C THR A 103 -5.63 22.40 -3.70
N VAL A 104 -4.93 23.48 -4.05
CA VAL A 104 -3.67 23.42 -4.80
C VAL A 104 -2.61 22.65 -4.03
N LEU A 105 -2.44 22.94 -2.73
CA LEU A 105 -1.48 22.24 -1.90
C LEU A 105 -1.82 20.74 -1.80
N GLY A 106 -3.09 20.39 -1.62
CA GLY A 106 -3.55 19.00 -1.59
C GLY A 106 -3.29 18.26 -2.91
N ALA A 107 -3.52 18.91 -4.04
CA ALA A 107 -3.21 18.37 -5.36
C ALA A 107 -1.71 18.20 -5.61
N LEU A 108 -0.87 19.04 -5.01
CA LEU A 108 0.59 18.98 -5.18
C LEU A 108 1.29 18.02 -4.22
N THR A 109 0.72 17.74 -3.04
CA THR A 109 1.42 16.96 -2.01
C THR A 109 1.33 15.46 -2.14
N GLY A 110 0.43 14.93 -3.00
CA GLY A 110 0.14 13.50 -3.06
C GLY A 110 -0.58 13.00 -1.81
N HIS A 111 -1.26 11.86 -1.92
CA HIS A 111 -1.95 11.24 -0.79
C HIS A 111 -1.82 9.73 -0.84
N VAL A 112 -1.97 9.11 0.33
CA VAL A 112 -2.12 7.66 0.47
C VAL A 112 -3.54 7.38 0.98
N MET A 113 -4.19 6.39 0.41
CA MET A 113 -5.49 5.93 0.90
C MET A 113 -5.26 5.01 2.10
N THR A 114 -5.84 5.35 3.26
CA THR A 114 -5.86 4.49 4.44
C THR A 114 -7.25 3.90 4.62
N VAL A 115 -7.39 2.91 5.50
CA VAL A 115 -8.69 2.34 5.87
C VAL A 115 -9.66 3.34 6.52
N LEU A 116 -9.18 4.52 6.92
CA LEU A 116 -9.99 5.63 7.44
C LEU A 116 -10.17 6.78 6.44
N GLY A 117 -9.68 6.62 5.21
CA GLY A 117 -9.72 7.63 4.15
C GLY A 117 -8.34 8.16 3.77
N PRO A 118 -8.29 9.14 2.85
CA PRO A 118 -7.04 9.68 2.33
C PRO A 118 -6.30 10.48 3.38
N VAL A 119 -4.97 10.34 3.40
CA VAL A 119 -4.06 11.09 4.27
C VAL A 119 -2.91 11.66 3.42
N PRO A 120 -2.41 12.89 3.70
CA PRO A 120 -1.25 13.40 3.00
C PRO A 120 -0.03 12.49 3.21
N VAL A 121 0.71 12.16 2.14
CA VAL A 121 1.90 11.28 2.23
C VAL A 121 2.96 11.79 3.21
N LYS A 122 3.02 13.11 3.45
CA LYS A 122 3.91 13.71 4.46
C LYS A 122 3.57 13.32 5.91
N GLU A 123 2.35 12.84 6.17
CA GLU A 123 1.89 12.42 7.49
C GLU A 123 2.08 10.92 7.74
N MET A 124 2.59 10.17 6.75
CA MET A 124 2.89 8.74 6.90
C MET A 124 3.92 8.49 8.00
N GLY A 125 4.92 9.35 8.16
CA GLY A 125 5.95 9.22 9.19
C GLY A 125 6.72 7.89 9.07
N VAL A 126 7.17 7.37 10.21
CA VAL A 126 7.82 6.04 10.28
C VAL A 126 6.81 4.98 9.87
N THR A 127 7.14 4.24 8.81
CA THR A 127 6.23 3.31 8.13
C THR A 127 6.85 1.91 8.03
N LEU A 128 6.05 0.89 8.35
CA LEU A 128 6.31 -0.49 7.95
C LEU A 128 5.53 -0.77 6.66
N MET A 129 6.22 -1.16 5.59
CA MET A 129 5.66 -1.24 4.24
C MET A 129 5.05 -2.60 3.89
N HIS A 130 5.29 -3.62 4.73
CA HIS A 130 4.79 -4.98 4.52
C HIS A 130 4.57 -5.72 5.83
N GLU A 131 3.32 -5.81 6.27
CA GLU A 131 2.93 -6.58 7.45
C GLU A 131 1.58 -7.26 7.20
N HIS A 132 1.23 -8.28 8.01
CA HIS A 132 -0.13 -8.82 8.05
C HIS A 132 -0.71 -8.64 9.45
N ILE A 133 -1.70 -7.75 9.59
CA ILE A 133 -2.34 -7.49 10.88
C ILE A 133 -3.33 -8.60 11.20
N LEU A 134 -4.02 -9.08 10.17
CA LEU A 134 -4.87 -10.26 10.17
C LEU A 134 -4.57 -11.10 8.94
N LEU A 135 -4.62 -12.42 9.09
CA LEU A 135 -4.27 -13.38 8.04
C LEU A 135 -5.02 -14.69 8.27
N ASP A 136 -5.59 -15.24 7.20
CA ASP A 136 -6.04 -16.63 7.15
C ASP A 136 -5.05 -17.47 6.32
N GLY A 137 -4.10 -18.12 7.00
CA GLY A 137 -3.12 -19.00 6.37
C GLY A 137 -3.56 -20.46 6.29
N ALA A 138 -4.85 -20.78 6.45
CA ALA A 138 -5.33 -22.18 6.41
C ALA A 138 -4.99 -22.90 5.09
N ARG A 139 -4.90 -22.16 3.97
CA ARG A 139 -4.51 -22.70 2.66
C ARG A 139 -3.00 -22.91 2.50
N SER A 140 -2.20 -22.28 3.34
CA SER A 140 -0.74 -22.42 3.38
C SER A 140 -0.28 -23.49 4.38
N TRP A 141 -1.15 -23.91 5.30
CA TRP A 141 -0.89 -24.98 6.26
C TRP A 141 -0.44 -26.27 5.57
N LYS A 142 0.63 -26.88 6.09
CA LYS A 142 1.17 -28.17 5.60
C LYS A 142 0.92 -29.24 6.65
N CYS A 143 -0.01 -30.15 6.34
CA CYS A 143 -0.26 -31.32 7.18
C CYS A 143 1.02 -32.17 7.26
N PRO A 144 1.50 -32.54 8.47
CA PRO A 144 2.68 -33.37 8.60
C PRO A 144 2.45 -34.76 8.00
N CYS A 145 3.50 -35.37 7.48
CA CYS A 145 3.44 -36.69 6.84
C CYS A 145 3.39 -37.85 7.84
N HIS A 146 3.84 -37.64 9.08
CA HIS A 146 3.89 -38.67 10.12
C HIS A 146 2.77 -38.47 11.16
N PRO A 147 1.99 -39.51 11.51
CA PRO A 147 0.91 -39.41 12.50
C PRO A 147 1.35 -38.88 13.87
N ASP A 148 2.59 -39.16 14.27
CA ASP A 148 3.14 -38.74 15.57
C ASP A 148 3.28 -37.21 15.68
N ASP A 149 3.39 -36.51 14.54
CA ASP A 149 3.51 -35.04 14.49
C ASP A 149 2.14 -34.35 14.48
N MET A 150 1.04 -35.10 14.45
CA MET A 150 -0.30 -34.50 14.45
C MET A 150 -0.60 -33.73 15.74
N ALA A 151 -0.02 -34.16 16.86
CA ALA A 151 -0.12 -33.41 18.11
C ALA A 151 0.53 -32.02 17.97
N LEU A 152 1.70 -31.93 17.32
CA LEU A 152 2.36 -30.66 17.02
C LEU A 152 1.50 -29.81 16.07
N ALA A 153 0.83 -30.41 15.09
CA ALA A 153 0.07 -29.66 14.08
C ALA A 153 -1.21 -29.01 14.61
N GLU A 154 -1.91 -29.63 15.58
CA GLU A 154 -3.23 -29.19 16.04
C GLU A 154 -3.23 -28.50 17.42
N GLN A 155 -2.17 -28.66 18.21
CA GLN A 155 -2.11 -27.98 19.51
C GLN A 155 -1.91 -26.46 19.36
N PRO A 156 -2.43 -25.63 20.28
CA PRO A 156 -2.19 -24.20 20.26
C PRO A 156 -0.71 -23.85 20.41
N VAL A 157 -0.30 -22.73 19.79
CA VAL A 157 1.06 -22.20 19.94
C VAL A 157 1.35 -21.92 21.41
N ASN A 158 2.41 -22.53 21.90
CA ASN A 158 2.87 -22.39 23.27
C ASN A 158 4.40 -22.49 23.33
N ILE A 159 4.98 -22.11 24.47
CA ILE A 159 6.43 -21.98 24.60
C ILE A 159 7.21 -23.28 24.40
N GLU A 160 6.59 -24.43 24.66
CA GLU A 160 7.23 -25.74 24.57
C GLU A 160 7.54 -26.15 23.12
N ILE A 161 6.82 -25.57 22.14
CA ILE A 161 6.92 -25.95 20.73
C ILE A 161 7.49 -24.89 19.80
N ILE A 162 7.79 -23.67 20.29
CA ILE A 162 8.32 -22.59 19.45
C ILE A 162 9.59 -23.04 18.71
N GLY A 163 10.46 -23.83 19.35
CA GLY A 163 11.67 -24.35 18.73
C GLY A 163 11.37 -25.21 17.49
N GLU A 164 10.40 -26.12 17.59
CA GLU A 164 9.94 -26.95 16.47
C GLU A 164 9.31 -26.10 15.37
N LEU A 165 8.47 -25.13 15.76
CA LEU A 165 7.80 -24.25 14.80
C LEU A 165 8.79 -23.35 14.03
N ARG A 166 9.96 -23.00 14.60
CA ARG A 166 11.01 -22.27 13.85
C ARG A 166 11.64 -23.11 12.74
N MET A 167 11.58 -24.43 12.84
CA MET A 167 12.13 -25.37 11.85
C MET A 167 11.09 -25.86 10.84
N ASN A 168 9.81 -25.67 11.11
CA ASN A 168 8.75 -25.97 10.16
C ASN A 168 7.49 -25.12 10.45
N PRO A 169 7.50 -23.82 10.12
CA PRO A 169 6.47 -22.89 10.59
C PRO A 169 5.06 -23.21 10.11
N TYR A 170 4.92 -23.81 8.93
CA TYR A 170 3.62 -24.14 8.34
C TYR A 170 3.01 -25.44 8.86
N VAL A 171 3.69 -26.19 9.74
CA VAL A 171 3.17 -27.47 10.25
C VAL A 171 1.98 -27.30 11.20
N ASN A 172 1.90 -26.16 11.89
CA ASN A 172 0.93 -25.93 12.95
C ASN A 172 -0.21 -25.01 12.49
N ARG A 173 -1.45 -25.49 12.61
CA ARG A 173 -2.65 -24.78 12.13
C ARG A 173 -2.90 -23.50 12.90
N ASP A 174 -2.62 -23.50 14.21
CA ASP A 174 -2.79 -22.31 15.05
C ASP A 174 -1.76 -21.23 14.68
N ASN A 175 -0.54 -21.62 14.33
CA ASN A 175 0.55 -20.70 14.00
C ASN A 175 0.34 -19.90 12.71
N VAL A 176 -0.26 -20.53 11.69
CA VAL A 176 -0.38 -19.94 10.34
C VAL A 176 -1.53 -18.93 10.20
N SER A 177 -2.29 -18.68 11.27
CA SER A 177 -3.43 -17.76 11.23
C SER A 177 -3.26 -16.62 12.24
N LEU A 178 -3.56 -15.39 11.80
CA LEU A 178 -3.64 -14.20 12.63
C LEU A 178 -5.09 -13.73 12.66
N ASP A 179 -5.88 -14.25 13.59
CA ASP A 179 -7.34 -14.11 13.63
C ASP A 179 -7.87 -13.28 14.83
N ASP A 180 -7.01 -12.99 15.80
CA ASP A 180 -7.35 -12.21 17.00
C ASP A 180 -7.07 -10.70 16.80
N SER A 181 -8.14 -9.95 16.55
CA SER A 181 -8.09 -8.49 16.36
C SER A 181 -7.63 -7.72 17.61
N ASP A 182 -7.91 -8.20 18.82
CA ASP A 182 -7.52 -7.50 20.05
C ASP A 182 -6.04 -7.76 20.38
N LEU A 183 -5.56 -8.98 20.10
CA LEU A 183 -4.13 -9.28 20.14
C LEU A 183 -3.37 -8.42 19.13
N ALA A 184 -3.81 -8.37 17.88
CA ALA A 184 -3.19 -7.56 16.82
C ALA A 184 -3.11 -6.08 17.23
N LEU A 185 -4.20 -5.52 17.77
CA LEU A 185 -4.23 -4.17 18.32
C LEU A 185 -3.16 -3.97 19.42
N SER A 186 -3.05 -4.91 20.37
CA SER A 186 -2.09 -4.80 21.48
C SER A 186 -0.62 -4.89 21.03
N GLU A 187 -0.34 -5.63 19.96
CA GLU A 187 0.99 -5.74 19.36
C GLU A 187 1.35 -4.45 18.60
N LEU A 188 0.42 -3.93 17.80
CA LEU A 188 0.58 -2.68 17.06
C LEU A 188 0.73 -1.45 17.97
N GLN A 189 0.07 -1.43 19.13
CA GLN A 189 0.27 -0.37 20.13
C GLN A 189 1.72 -0.30 20.63
N ARG A 190 2.46 -1.41 20.63
CA ARG A 190 3.89 -1.42 20.99
C ARG A 190 4.72 -0.74 19.90
N TYR A 191 4.41 -1.00 18.63
CA TYR A 191 5.01 -0.27 17.51
C TYR A 191 4.71 1.23 17.58
N ARG A 192 3.45 1.61 17.85
CA ARG A 192 3.06 3.02 18.03
C ARG A 192 3.84 3.68 19.17
N ALA A 193 4.00 3.00 20.31
CA ALA A 193 4.74 3.50 21.46
C ALA A 193 6.24 3.73 21.18
N LEU A 194 6.81 3.01 20.21
CA LEU A 194 8.19 3.20 19.74
C LEU A 194 8.35 4.32 18.71
N GLY A 195 7.26 5.03 18.36
CA GLY A 195 7.27 6.10 17.37
C GLY A 195 6.87 5.66 15.96
N GLY A 196 6.29 4.46 15.81
CA GLY A 196 5.65 4.03 14.57
C GLY A 196 4.43 4.87 14.21
N HIS A 197 4.17 5.10 12.93
CA HIS A 197 3.07 5.97 12.46
C HIS A 197 2.13 5.30 11.48
N THR A 198 2.66 4.52 10.55
CA THR A 198 1.90 3.88 9.48
C THR A 198 2.30 2.41 9.35
N VAL A 199 1.33 1.56 9.08
CA VAL A 199 1.53 0.15 8.72
C VAL A 199 0.79 -0.11 7.43
N VAL A 200 1.46 -0.73 6.49
CA VAL A 200 0.85 -1.22 5.26
C VAL A 200 0.54 -2.70 5.47
N ASP A 201 -0.76 -3.02 5.51
CA ASP A 201 -1.26 -4.38 5.60
C ASP A 201 -1.34 -4.97 4.20
N ALA A 202 -0.51 -5.97 3.92
CA ALA A 202 -0.36 -6.58 2.61
C ALA A 202 -1.37 -7.71 2.37
N THR A 203 -2.20 -8.06 3.36
CA THR A 203 -3.22 -9.12 3.24
C THR A 203 -4.26 -8.76 2.19
N ASN A 204 -4.42 -9.62 1.19
CA ASN A 204 -5.32 -9.40 0.06
C ASN A 204 -6.35 -10.52 -0.13
N ILE A 205 -6.93 -10.61 -1.33
CA ILE A 205 -7.99 -11.57 -1.63
C ILE A 205 -7.43 -12.99 -1.71
N GLY A 206 -7.93 -13.86 -0.85
CA GLY A 206 -7.52 -15.28 -0.76
C GLY A 206 -6.82 -15.62 0.56
N ILE A 207 -6.31 -14.63 1.29
CA ILE A 207 -5.53 -14.82 2.53
C ILE A 207 -6.09 -14.07 3.75
N GLY A 208 -7.39 -13.73 3.73
CA GLY A 208 -8.11 -13.29 4.94
C GLY A 208 -8.18 -11.77 5.18
N ARG A 209 -8.19 -10.95 4.12
CA ARG A 209 -8.35 -9.49 4.23
C ARG A 209 -9.67 -9.09 4.90
N GLU A 210 -9.60 -8.24 5.93
CA GLU A 210 -10.74 -7.85 6.78
C GLU A 210 -10.85 -6.31 6.99
N PRO A 211 -11.41 -5.56 6.02
CA PRO A 211 -11.36 -4.09 6.01
C PRO A 211 -11.93 -3.41 7.27
N GLU A 212 -13.08 -3.88 7.77
CA GLU A 212 -13.74 -3.29 8.94
C GLU A 212 -12.94 -3.49 10.24
N LYS A 213 -12.27 -4.64 10.38
CA LYS A 213 -11.39 -4.91 11.51
C LYS A 213 -10.15 -4.03 11.43
N LEU A 214 -9.56 -3.85 10.24
CA LEU A 214 -8.44 -2.92 10.04
C LEU A 214 -8.84 -1.47 10.39
N ALA A 215 -10.03 -1.01 9.97
CA ALA A 215 -10.54 0.30 10.34
C ALA A 215 -10.73 0.46 11.86
N ARG A 216 -11.25 -0.57 12.54
CA ARG A 216 -11.33 -0.59 14.02
C ARG A 216 -9.93 -0.46 14.64
N ILE A 217 -8.98 -1.28 14.21
CA ILE A 217 -7.60 -1.28 14.73
C ILE A 217 -6.92 0.08 14.49
N SER A 218 -7.10 0.68 13.31
CA SER A 218 -6.55 2.01 13.00
C SER A 218 -7.09 3.08 13.96
N ARG A 219 -8.41 3.12 14.19
CA ARG A 219 -9.03 4.07 15.15
C ARG A 219 -8.51 3.87 16.58
N MET A 220 -8.37 2.63 17.02
CA MET A 220 -8.01 2.31 18.41
C MET A 220 -6.50 2.40 18.70
N SER A 221 -5.65 2.11 17.72
CA SER A 221 -4.19 2.21 17.86
C SER A 221 -3.67 3.63 17.60
N GLY A 222 -4.42 4.44 16.83
CA GLY A 222 -3.95 5.72 16.32
C GLY A 222 -2.89 5.60 15.21
N LEU A 223 -2.68 4.40 14.66
CA LEU A 223 -1.85 4.16 13.48
C LEU A 223 -2.67 4.38 12.20
N LYS A 224 -1.98 4.85 11.17
CA LYS A 224 -2.51 4.84 9.80
C LYS A 224 -2.32 3.44 9.24
N ILE A 225 -3.39 2.82 8.74
CA ILE A 225 -3.32 1.50 8.12
C ILE A 225 -3.67 1.64 6.64
N VAL A 226 -2.72 1.30 5.78
CA VAL A 226 -2.93 1.19 4.33
C VAL A 226 -3.26 -0.27 4.04
N MET A 227 -4.35 -0.53 3.33
CA MET A 227 -4.81 -1.90 3.05
C MET A 227 -4.45 -2.30 1.61
N GLY A 228 -3.96 -3.52 1.44
CA GLY A 228 -3.67 -4.16 0.17
C GLY A 228 -4.92 -4.65 -0.59
N THR A 229 -4.74 -4.91 -1.89
CA THR A 229 -5.72 -5.56 -2.77
C THR A 229 -5.02 -6.42 -3.82
N GLY A 230 -5.78 -7.06 -4.70
CA GLY A 230 -5.28 -8.04 -5.66
C GLY A 230 -5.25 -9.44 -5.06
N PHE A 231 -4.44 -10.31 -5.67
CA PHE A 231 -4.47 -11.74 -5.41
C PHE A 231 -3.06 -12.26 -5.17
N TYR A 232 -2.94 -13.12 -4.17
CA TYR A 232 -1.70 -13.78 -3.77
C TYR A 232 -1.34 -14.94 -4.72
N LEU A 233 -0.71 -16.00 -4.22
CA LEU A 233 -0.29 -17.18 -4.97
C LEU A 233 -1.48 -18.01 -5.47
N GLU A 234 -1.32 -18.73 -6.58
CA GLU A 234 -2.43 -19.43 -7.26
C GLU A 234 -3.24 -20.34 -6.32
N HIS A 235 -2.58 -21.05 -5.41
CA HIS A 235 -3.23 -21.98 -4.50
C HIS A 235 -4.16 -21.30 -3.48
N THR A 236 -4.03 -19.99 -3.24
CA THR A 236 -4.92 -19.21 -2.39
C THR A 236 -6.02 -18.49 -3.17
N HIS A 237 -5.98 -18.52 -4.51
CA HIS A 237 -6.97 -17.85 -5.34
C HIS A 237 -8.40 -18.37 -5.06
N PRO A 238 -9.39 -17.48 -5.02
CA PRO A 238 -10.78 -17.90 -4.96
C PRO A 238 -11.20 -18.52 -6.30
N GLU A 239 -12.11 -19.51 -6.27
CA GLU A 239 -12.48 -20.27 -7.47
C GLU A 239 -13.05 -19.40 -8.60
N TRP A 240 -13.75 -18.32 -8.25
CA TRP A 240 -14.33 -17.39 -9.23
C TRP A 240 -13.27 -16.63 -10.03
N LEU A 241 -12.04 -16.48 -9.54
CA LEU A 241 -10.97 -15.78 -10.25
C LEU A 241 -10.55 -16.52 -11.52
N LYS A 242 -10.66 -17.85 -11.54
CA LYS A 242 -10.32 -18.68 -12.71
C LYS A 242 -11.19 -18.35 -13.93
N ALA A 243 -12.43 -17.93 -13.69
CA ALA A 243 -13.37 -17.56 -14.75
C ALA A 243 -13.13 -16.13 -15.29
N MET A 244 -12.32 -15.32 -14.61
CA MET A 244 -12.04 -13.94 -15.01
C MET A 244 -10.82 -13.88 -15.94
N ASP A 245 -10.94 -13.07 -16.99
CA ASP A 245 -9.81 -12.68 -17.84
C ASP A 245 -9.06 -11.48 -17.24
N VAL A 246 -7.96 -11.07 -17.88
CA VAL A 246 -7.10 -9.97 -17.38
C VAL A 246 -7.89 -8.67 -17.20
N ASP A 247 -8.81 -8.35 -18.11
CA ASP A 247 -9.53 -7.07 -18.08
C ASP A 247 -10.57 -7.06 -16.94
N ALA A 248 -11.29 -8.17 -16.73
CA ALA A 248 -12.19 -8.32 -15.61
C ALA A 248 -11.45 -8.24 -14.26
N VAL A 249 -10.26 -8.86 -14.16
CA VAL A 249 -9.42 -8.76 -12.95
C VAL A 249 -8.92 -7.33 -12.74
N THR A 250 -8.53 -6.64 -13.81
CA THR A 250 -8.14 -5.23 -13.74
C THR A 250 -9.30 -4.37 -13.23
N GLU A 251 -10.51 -4.53 -13.78
CA GLU A 251 -11.69 -3.77 -13.35
C GLU A 251 -12.01 -4.01 -11.87
N PHE A 252 -11.91 -5.25 -11.40
CA PHE A 252 -12.07 -5.58 -9.99
C PHE A 252 -11.08 -4.82 -9.09
N ILE A 253 -9.80 -4.81 -9.45
CA ILE A 253 -8.77 -4.12 -8.67
C ILE A 253 -8.97 -2.61 -8.72
N VAL A 254 -9.28 -2.05 -9.89
CA VAL A 254 -9.59 -0.62 -10.07
C VAL A 254 -10.77 -0.22 -9.20
N ASN A 255 -11.84 -1.03 -9.16
CA ASN A 255 -13.00 -0.81 -8.32
C ASN A 255 -12.66 -0.80 -6.82
N ASP A 256 -11.80 -1.72 -6.38
CA ASP A 256 -11.45 -1.89 -4.97
C ASP A 256 -10.53 -0.77 -4.42
N VAL A 257 -9.77 -0.11 -5.30
CA VAL A 257 -9.04 1.14 -4.98
C VAL A 257 -9.86 2.40 -5.27
N GLY A 258 -11.11 2.25 -5.71
CA GLY A 258 -12.09 3.32 -5.87
C GLY A 258 -12.16 3.96 -7.27
N GLY A 259 -11.54 3.39 -8.29
CA GLY A 259 -11.61 3.91 -9.66
C GLY A 259 -12.94 3.69 -10.40
N SER A 260 -13.98 3.16 -9.74
CA SER A 260 -15.30 2.86 -10.30
C SER A 260 -16.42 3.74 -9.72
N GLU A 261 -17.61 3.72 -10.34
CA GLU A 261 -18.80 4.43 -9.84
C GLU A 261 -19.37 3.84 -8.55
N THR A 262 -19.31 2.51 -8.39
CA THR A 262 -19.82 1.79 -7.20
C THR A 262 -18.64 1.28 -6.40
N GLN A 263 -18.40 1.87 -5.24
CA GLN A 263 -17.17 1.63 -4.48
C GLN A 263 -17.44 0.85 -3.19
N PRO A 264 -16.46 0.05 -2.70
CA PRO A 264 -16.55 -0.48 -1.36
C PRO A 264 -16.46 0.65 -0.32
N PRO A 265 -17.00 0.46 0.88
CA PRO A 265 -17.00 1.49 1.93
C PRO A 265 -15.59 1.83 2.43
N ILE A 266 -14.64 0.90 2.31
CA ILE A 266 -13.23 1.06 2.67
C ILE A 266 -12.41 0.70 1.44
N LEU A 267 -11.63 1.65 0.97
CA LEU A 267 -10.80 1.51 -0.23
C LEU A 267 -9.41 0.96 0.13
N ALA A 268 -8.85 0.14 -0.76
CA ALA A 268 -7.45 -0.24 -0.70
C ALA A 268 -6.54 0.93 -1.12
N GLY A 269 -5.34 1.00 -0.55
CA GLY A 269 -4.34 2.03 -0.86
C GLY A 269 -3.06 1.49 -1.48
N LEU A 270 -2.96 0.17 -1.66
CA LEU A 270 -1.86 -0.54 -2.29
C LEU A 270 -2.45 -1.66 -3.16
N ILE A 271 -1.92 -1.86 -4.37
CA ILE A 271 -2.20 -3.06 -5.18
C ILE A 271 -1.12 -4.07 -4.84
N GLY A 272 -1.46 -5.04 -4.01
CA GLY A 272 -0.52 -6.01 -3.46
C GLY A 272 -1.01 -6.61 -2.15
N GLU A 273 -0.37 -7.65 -1.67
CA GLU A 273 0.86 -8.26 -2.24
C GLU A 273 0.56 -9.29 -3.35
N ILE A 274 1.02 -9.01 -4.58
CA ILE A 274 0.69 -9.83 -5.75
C ILE A 274 1.57 -11.06 -5.77
N GLY A 275 0.96 -12.24 -5.71
CA GLY A 275 1.69 -13.49 -5.59
C GLY A 275 2.38 -13.91 -6.89
N VAL A 276 3.70 -14.10 -6.80
CA VAL A 276 4.49 -14.81 -7.80
C VAL A 276 5.18 -16.00 -7.11
N SER A 277 4.78 -17.22 -7.45
CA SER A 277 5.46 -18.42 -6.96
C SER A 277 6.74 -18.69 -7.74
N LYS A 278 7.54 -19.65 -7.29
CA LYS A 278 8.70 -20.17 -8.05
C LYS A 278 8.33 -20.68 -9.44
N ASP A 279 7.10 -21.15 -9.61
CA ASP A 279 6.60 -21.71 -10.87
C ASP A 279 6.07 -20.62 -11.81
N PHE A 280 5.79 -19.43 -11.26
CA PHE A 280 5.25 -18.25 -11.94
C PHE A 280 4.19 -18.61 -12.98
N THR A 281 3.11 -19.19 -12.48
CA THR A 281 2.12 -19.91 -13.28
C THR A 281 1.35 -18.98 -14.23
N SER A 282 0.54 -19.56 -15.13
CA SER A 282 -0.30 -18.76 -16.02
C SER A 282 -1.32 -17.90 -15.26
N GLU A 283 -1.86 -18.41 -14.15
CA GLU A 283 -2.83 -17.67 -13.33
C GLU A 283 -2.15 -16.54 -12.53
N GLU A 284 -0.94 -16.76 -12.03
CA GLU A 284 -0.14 -15.72 -11.39
C GLU A 284 0.29 -14.63 -12.38
N ARG A 285 0.70 -15.02 -13.60
CA ARG A 285 0.97 -14.06 -14.69
C ARG A 285 -0.28 -13.28 -15.08
N LYS A 286 -1.45 -13.91 -15.13
CA LYS A 286 -2.73 -13.24 -15.37
C LYS A 286 -3.00 -12.19 -14.27
N SER A 287 -2.85 -12.57 -13.01
CA SER A 287 -2.98 -11.67 -11.85
C SER A 287 -2.03 -10.49 -11.93
N LEU A 288 -0.73 -10.74 -12.15
CA LEU A 288 0.28 -9.69 -12.23
C LEU A 288 0.01 -8.69 -13.36
N ARG A 289 -0.36 -9.18 -14.54
CA ARG A 289 -0.72 -8.32 -15.68
C ARG A 289 -1.91 -7.42 -15.34
N ALA A 290 -2.93 -8.00 -14.73
CA ALA A 290 -4.12 -7.26 -14.33
C ALA A 290 -3.83 -6.19 -13.27
N SER A 291 -3.00 -6.52 -12.28
CA SER A 291 -2.53 -5.61 -11.23
C SER A 291 -1.67 -4.48 -11.77
N ALA A 292 -0.75 -4.77 -12.71
CA ALA A 292 0.06 -3.75 -13.37
C ALA A 292 -0.81 -2.79 -14.20
N ARG A 293 -1.80 -3.30 -14.95
CA ARG A 293 -2.79 -2.44 -15.64
C ARG A 293 -3.56 -1.56 -14.66
N ALA A 294 -4.03 -2.13 -13.55
CA ALA A 294 -4.77 -1.39 -12.53
C ALA A 294 -3.90 -0.30 -11.89
N SER A 295 -2.63 -0.59 -11.61
CA SER A 295 -1.66 0.40 -11.12
C SER A 295 -1.43 1.51 -12.13
N ARG A 296 -1.27 1.20 -13.42
CA ARG A 296 -1.16 2.21 -14.49
C ARG A 296 -2.39 3.11 -14.56
N ILE A 297 -3.59 2.55 -14.43
CA ILE A 297 -4.87 3.29 -14.54
C ILE A 297 -5.07 4.21 -13.34
N THR A 298 -4.85 3.67 -12.13
CA THR A 298 -5.23 4.33 -10.87
C THR A 298 -4.06 5.03 -10.19
N GLY A 299 -2.83 4.83 -10.70
CA GLY A 299 -1.57 5.25 -10.11
C GLY A 299 -1.37 4.86 -8.66
N VAL A 300 -2.09 3.84 -8.17
CA VAL A 300 -1.85 3.21 -6.88
C VAL A 300 -0.61 2.31 -7.01
N PRO A 301 0.32 2.34 -6.04
CA PRO A 301 1.57 1.57 -6.12
C PRO A 301 1.32 0.06 -6.16
N LEU A 302 2.26 -0.64 -6.77
CA LEU A 302 2.26 -2.10 -6.89
C LEU A 302 3.23 -2.70 -5.87
N SER A 303 2.81 -3.73 -5.14
CA SER A 303 3.67 -4.55 -4.27
C SER A 303 3.53 -6.01 -4.69
N ILE A 304 4.67 -6.69 -4.85
CA ILE A 304 4.75 -8.01 -5.48
C ILE A 304 5.54 -8.94 -4.58
N HIS A 305 4.87 -9.99 -4.10
CA HIS A 305 5.53 -11.12 -3.46
C HIS A 305 6.37 -11.86 -4.49
N LEU A 306 7.66 -11.99 -4.15
CA LEU A 306 8.60 -12.76 -4.94
C LEU A 306 8.91 -14.08 -4.23
N PRO A 307 9.21 -15.14 -4.99
CA PRO A 307 9.87 -16.31 -4.44
C PRO A 307 11.33 -15.92 -4.14
N GLY A 308 11.59 -15.36 -2.95
CA GLY A 308 12.84 -14.63 -2.63
C GLY A 308 14.15 -15.43 -2.81
N TRP A 309 14.08 -16.76 -2.75
CA TRP A 309 15.22 -17.64 -3.02
C TRP A 309 15.51 -17.83 -4.52
N GLU A 310 14.56 -17.49 -5.39
CA GLU A 310 14.70 -17.51 -6.85
C GLU A 310 15.18 -16.15 -7.39
N ARG A 311 15.35 -16.05 -8.72
CA ARG A 311 15.80 -14.81 -9.40
C ARG A 311 14.83 -14.36 -10.50
N LEU A 312 13.53 -14.36 -10.19
CA LEU A 312 12.46 -14.04 -11.15
C LEU A 312 12.13 -12.55 -11.26
N ALA A 313 12.72 -11.66 -10.45
CA ALA A 313 12.26 -10.27 -10.39
C ALA A 313 12.44 -9.52 -11.72
N HIS A 314 13.43 -9.86 -12.55
CA HIS A 314 13.54 -9.24 -13.87
C HIS A 314 12.37 -9.61 -14.78
N ASP A 315 11.97 -10.88 -14.81
CA ASP A 315 10.82 -11.35 -15.58
C ASP A 315 9.53 -10.71 -15.07
N VAL A 316 9.40 -10.55 -13.74
CA VAL A 316 8.28 -9.84 -13.10
C VAL A 316 8.23 -8.38 -13.57
N LEU A 317 9.34 -7.66 -13.49
CA LEU A 317 9.41 -6.26 -13.92
C LEU A 317 9.17 -6.11 -15.44
N ASP A 318 9.58 -7.08 -16.26
CA ASP A 318 9.30 -7.09 -17.70
C ASP A 318 7.79 -7.16 -17.97
N VAL A 319 7.05 -7.98 -17.20
CA VAL A 319 5.58 -8.03 -17.28
C VAL A 319 4.95 -6.70 -16.84
N VAL A 320 5.46 -6.10 -15.76
CA VAL A 320 4.97 -4.82 -15.22
C VAL A 320 5.18 -3.68 -16.23
N GLU A 321 6.37 -3.59 -16.83
CA GLU A 321 6.68 -2.61 -17.89
C GLU A 321 5.83 -2.84 -19.14
N ALA A 322 5.63 -4.10 -19.56
CA ALA A 322 4.82 -4.42 -20.73
C ALA A 322 3.36 -3.97 -20.59
N GLU A 323 2.83 -3.95 -19.36
CA GLU A 323 1.49 -3.42 -19.06
C GLU A 323 1.47 -1.92 -18.73
N GLY A 324 2.65 -1.28 -18.76
CA GLY A 324 2.86 0.16 -18.69
C GLY A 324 2.77 0.78 -17.29
N ALA A 325 2.92 0.00 -16.22
CA ALA A 325 3.00 0.53 -14.87
C ALA A 325 4.38 1.16 -14.59
N ASP A 326 4.43 2.17 -13.70
CA ASP A 326 5.69 2.85 -13.35
C ASP A 326 6.48 2.01 -12.35
N LEU A 327 7.66 1.51 -12.77
CA LEU A 327 8.54 0.73 -11.89
C LEU A 327 9.01 1.53 -10.67
N ARG A 328 9.05 2.86 -10.74
CA ARG A 328 9.41 3.70 -9.59
C ARG A 328 8.37 3.69 -8.47
N HIS A 329 7.20 3.11 -8.73
CA HIS A 329 6.12 2.87 -7.77
C HIS A 329 5.82 1.37 -7.62
N THR A 330 6.78 0.51 -7.99
CA THR A 330 6.70 -0.95 -7.85
C THR A 330 7.66 -1.41 -6.75
N VAL A 331 7.14 -2.17 -5.80
CA VAL A 331 7.85 -2.77 -4.68
C VAL A 331 8.03 -4.27 -4.94
N LEU A 332 9.28 -4.72 -4.85
CA LEU A 332 9.65 -6.12 -4.90
C LEU A 332 9.87 -6.60 -3.46
N CYS A 333 8.98 -7.47 -2.98
CA CYS A 333 9.03 -8.03 -1.63
C CYS A 333 10.07 -9.16 -1.52
N HIS A 334 10.39 -9.54 -0.29
CA HIS A 334 11.24 -10.67 0.05
C HIS A 334 12.62 -10.62 -0.61
N MET A 335 13.25 -9.44 -0.63
CA MET A 335 14.58 -9.29 -1.20
C MET A 335 15.67 -9.87 -0.30
N ASN A 336 15.36 -10.15 0.97
CA ASN A 336 16.28 -10.69 1.97
C ASN A 336 17.06 -11.92 1.49
N PRO A 337 16.46 -13.00 0.95
CA PRO A 337 17.21 -14.21 0.63
C PRO A 337 18.17 -14.04 -0.55
N SER A 338 18.05 -12.95 -1.31
CA SER A 338 19.00 -12.56 -2.36
C SER A 338 20.12 -11.63 -1.85
N HIS A 339 20.29 -11.46 -0.54
CA HIS A 339 21.25 -10.52 0.08
C HIS A 339 22.71 -10.66 -0.40
N ASN A 340 23.11 -11.86 -0.85
CA ASN A 340 24.45 -12.15 -1.32
C ASN A 340 24.65 -11.88 -2.83
N ASP A 341 23.57 -11.54 -3.54
CA ASP A 341 23.54 -11.30 -4.98
C ASP A 341 23.30 -9.81 -5.26
N LEU A 342 24.32 -9.00 -4.97
CA LEU A 342 24.25 -7.55 -5.08
C LEU A 342 24.11 -7.08 -6.54
N ASP A 343 24.62 -7.83 -7.50
CA ASP A 343 24.48 -7.50 -8.93
C ASP A 343 23.01 -7.60 -9.35
N TYR A 344 22.33 -8.68 -8.95
CA TYR A 344 20.88 -8.82 -9.14
C TYR A 344 20.13 -7.67 -8.47
N GLN A 345 20.34 -7.43 -7.17
CA GLN A 345 19.61 -6.39 -6.44
C GLN A 345 19.84 -4.98 -7.02
N THR A 346 21.10 -4.61 -7.28
CA THR A 346 21.39 -3.28 -7.84
C THR A 346 20.86 -3.12 -9.26
N SER A 347 20.82 -4.18 -10.07
CA SER A 347 20.24 -4.12 -11.41
C SER A 347 18.71 -3.89 -11.39
N LEU A 348 17.99 -4.46 -10.42
CA LEU A 348 16.57 -4.21 -10.20
C LEU A 348 16.31 -2.78 -9.73
N ALA A 349 17.10 -2.28 -8.77
CA ALA A 349 17.00 -0.90 -8.29
C ALA A 349 17.30 0.12 -9.41
N ARG A 350 18.25 -0.18 -10.33
CA ARG A 350 18.52 0.66 -11.52
C ARG A 350 17.35 0.74 -12.49
N ARG A 351 16.50 -0.30 -12.57
CA ARG A 351 15.25 -0.25 -13.35
C ARG A 351 14.20 0.66 -12.69
N GLY A 352 14.39 1.02 -11.43
CA GLY A 352 13.55 1.96 -10.68
C GLY A 352 12.74 1.32 -9.55
N ALA A 353 12.67 -0.01 -9.48
CA ALA A 353 11.90 -0.71 -8.45
C ALA A 353 12.46 -0.47 -7.04
N PHE A 354 11.57 -0.52 -6.05
CA PHE A 354 11.96 -0.61 -4.65
C PHE A 354 12.30 -2.06 -4.29
N LEU A 355 13.37 -2.23 -3.53
CA LEU A 355 13.80 -3.50 -2.95
C LEU A 355 13.35 -3.50 -1.49
N GLU A 356 12.41 -4.38 -1.18
CA GLU A 356 11.86 -4.48 0.16
C GLU A 356 12.53 -5.61 0.93
N TYR A 357 13.22 -5.23 2.01
CA TYR A 357 13.73 -6.13 3.02
C TYR A 357 12.66 -6.26 4.11
N ASP A 358 11.65 -7.07 3.83
CA ASP A 358 10.50 -7.30 4.69
C ASP A 358 10.66 -8.51 5.62
N MET A 359 11.68 -9.34 5.48
CA MET A 359 11.85 -10.52 6.36
C MET A 359 12.75 -10.23 7.59
N ILE A 360 12.80 -8.99 8.08
CA ILE A 360 13.72 -8.61 9.17
C ILE A 360 13.29 -9.20 10.51
N GLY A 361 14.21 -9.91 11.16
CA GLY A 361 13.94 -10.63 12.41
C GLY A 361 13.35 -12.04 12.20
N MET A 362 13.16 -12.47 10.95
CA MET A 362 12.70 -13.81 10.62
C MET A 362 13.88 -14.76 10.48
N ASP A 363 13.98 -15.75 11.38
CA ASP A 363 15.09 -16.70 11.46
C ASP A 363 14.68 -18.15 11.15
N TYR A 364 13.59 -18.33 10.41
CA TYR A 364 12.95 -19.64 10.21
C TYR A 364 13.54 -20.43 9.05
N TYR A 365 13.51 -21.75 9.21
CA TYR A 365 13.70 -22.72 8.16
C TYR A 365 12.34 -23.23 7.67
N TYR A 366 12.09 -23.12 6.37
CA TYR A 366 10.87 -23.58 5.72
C TYR A 366 11.07 -24.99 5.16
N ALA A 367 10.70 -26.00 5.95
CA ALA A 367 10.89 -27.40 5.59
C ALA A 367 10.16 -27.81 4.29
N ASP A 368 9.06 -27.16 3.94
CA ASP A 368 8.32 -27.40 2.71
C ASP A 368 9.03 -26.87 1.45
N GLN A 369 9.93 -25.89 1.64
CA GLN A 369 10.68 -25.23 0.56
C GLN A 369 12.17 -25.59 0.58
N ASP A 370 12.64 -26.29 1.62
CA ASP A 370 14.07 -26.56 1.86
C ASP A 370 14.89 -25.27 1.86
N ALA A 371 14.38 -24.24 2.56
CA ALA A 371 14.87 -22.88 2.45
C ALA A 371 15.03 -22.20 3.82
N GLN A 372 16.18 -21.55 4.04
CA GLN A 372 16.50 -20.83 5.27
C GLN A 372 16.37 -19.33 5.07
N SER A 373 15.68 -18.66 6.00
CA SER A 373 15.64 -17.20 6.06
C SER A 373 17.04 -16.67 6.44
N PRO A 374 17.54 -15.62 5.77
CA PRO A 374 18.86 -15.07 6.05
C PRO A 374 18.89 -14.38 7.41
N SER A 375 20.05 -14.37 8.04
CA SER A 375 20.22 -13.72 9.33
C SER A 375 20.15 -12.19 9.22
N ASP A 376 19.81 -11.52 10.32
CA ASP A 376 19.85 -10.06 10.37
C ASP A 376 21.27 -9.47 10.18
N GLU A 377 22.32 -10.25 10.43
CA GLU A 377 23.70 -9.81 10.14
C GLU A 377 23.98 -9.80 8.63
N GLU A 378 23.44 -10.78 7.90
CA GLU A 378 23.49 -10.83 6.44
C GLU A 378 22.65 -9.71 5.83
N ASN A 379 21.42 -9.54 6.31
CA ASN A 379 20.52 -8.47 5.88
C ASN A 379 21.15 -7.09 6.13
N ALA A 380 21.68 -6.84 7.33
CA ALA A 380 22.29 -5.55 7.67
C ALA A 380 23.52 -5.24 6.81
N ARG A 381 24.35 -6.25 6.52
CA ARG A 381 25.52 -6.09 5.64
C ARG A 381 25.13 -5.78 4.20
N ALA A 382 24.14 -6.47 3.67
CA ALA A 382 23.66 -6.22 2.31
C ALA A 382 23.03 -4.83 2.17
N ILE A 383 22.17 -4.44 3.12
CA ILE A 383 21.60 -3.09 3.19
C ILE A 383 22.69 -2.02 3.28
N ALA A 384 23.69 -2.19 4.15
CA ALA A 384 24.80 -1.25 4.25
C ALA A 384 25.56 -1.12 2.92
N THR A 385 25.82 -2.24 2.25
CA THR A 385 26.50 -2.26 0.95
C THR A 385 25.68 -1.56 -0.14
N LEU A 386 24.35 -1.75 -0.15
CA LEU A 386 23.46 -1.08 -1.11
C LEU A 386 23.37 0.43 -0.87
N VAL A 387 23.36 0.85 0.41
CA VAL A 387 23.42 2.26 0.79
C VAL A 387 24.74 2.88 0.33
N GLU A 388 25.87 2.23 0.58
CA GLU A 388 27.20 2.67 0.11
C GLU A 388 27.28 2.74 -1.42
N ALA A 389 26.62 1.80 -2.12
CA ALA A 389 26.52 1.79 -3.57
C ALA A 389 25.55 2.85 -4.15
N GLY A 390 24.90 3.64 -3.30
CA GLY A 390 24.03 4.75 -3.72
C GLY A 390 22.57 4.36 -4.00
N PHE A 391 22.12 3.19 -3.56
CA PHE A 391 20.75 2.69 -3.75
C PHE A 391 19.87 2.84 -2.50
N GLY A 392 20.30 3.60 -1.49
CA GLY A 392 19.54 3.80 -0.26
C GLY A 392 18.15 4.41 -0.46
N ASP A 393 17.90 5.11 -1.57
CA ASP A 393 16.59 5.67 -1.95
C ASP A 393 15.64 4.63 -2.60
N ARG A 394 16.10 3.39 -2.77
CA ARG A 394 15.34 2.27 -3.33
C ARG A 394 15.11 1.15 -2.31
N LEU A 395 15.46 1.34 -1.04
CA LEU A 395 15.31 0.31 -0.01
C LEU A 395 14.09 0.57 0.88
N LEU A 396 13.34 -0.48 1.17
CA LEU A 396 12.25 -0.48 2.16
C LEU A 396 12.54 -1.54 3.23
N LEU A 397 12.02 -1.35 4.44
CA LEU A 397 12.19 -2.27 5.56
C LEU A 397 10.84 -2.63 6.18
N SER A 398 10.63 -3.91 6.45
CA SER A 398 9.49 -4.44 7.21
C SER A 398 9.85 -5.77 7.88
N GLN A 399 8.90 -6.37 8.60
CA GLN A 399 9.08 -7.66 9.29
C GLN A 399 8.23 -8.79 8.73
N ASP A 400 7.26 -8.48 7.87
CA ASP A 400 6.34 -9.46 7.29
C ASP A 400 5.73 -10.33 8.41
N VAL A 401 5.20 -9.69 9.45
CA VAL A 401 4.55 -10.46 10.52
C VAL A 401 3.34 -11.19 9.93
N PHE A 402 3.45 -12.50 9.74
CA PHE A 402 2.40 -13.33 9.15
C PHE A 402 2.10 -14.62 9.97
N LEU A 403 2.90 -14.92 11.00
CA LEU A 403 2.73 -16.09 11.87
C LEU A 403 2.55 -15.69 13.34
N LYS A 404 1.84 -16.51 14.13
CA LYS A 404 1.67 -16.26 15.57
C LYS A 404 3.02 -16.21 16.29
N ILE A 405 3.97 -17.10 15.98
CA ILE A 405 5.30 -17.10 16.61
C ILE A 405 6.14 -15.84 16.31
N MET A 406 5.73 -14.98 15.36
CA MET A 406 6.37 -13.69 15.12
C MET A 406 5.88 -12.61 16.10
N LEU A 407 4.71 -12.78 16.70
CA LEU A 407 4.16 -11.86 17.70
C LEU A 407 4.88 -11.99 19.04
N THR A 408 5.03 -10.87 19.75
CA THR A 408 5.71 -10.89 21.05
C THR A 408 4.97 -11.69 22.11
N ARG A 409 3.64 -11.82 22.01
CA ARG A 409 2.82 -12.72 22.84
C ARG A 409 3.30 -14.17 22.82
N PHE A 410 3.86 -14.62 21.70
CA PHE A 410 4.31 -16.00 21.48
C PHE A 410 5.84 -16.12 21.39
N GLY A 411 6.58 -15.14 21.92
CA GLY A 411 8.05 -15.18 21.96
C GLY A 411 8.75 -14.66 20.70
N GLY A 412 8.00 -14.12 19.74
CA GLY A 412 8.54 -13.38 18.60
C GLY A 412 8.88 -11.92 18.95
N PHE A 413 9.17 -11.12 17.93
CA PHE A 413 9.57 -9.72 18.10
C PHE A 413 8.44 -8.69 17.85
N GLY A 414 7.37 -9.12 17.18
CA GLY A 414 6.23 -8.30 16.77
C GLY A 414 6.61 -7.12 15.87
N TYR A 415 5.69 -6.17 15.75
CA TYR A 415 5.82 -5.02 14.85
C TYR A 415 6.86 -3.98 15.30
N GLY A 416 7.40 -4.07 16.52
CA GLY A 416 8.36 -3.09 17.05
C GLY A 416 9.84 -3.39 16.78
N TYR A 417 10.15 -4.53 16.16
CA TYR A 417 11.51 -5.08 16.09
C TYR A 417 12.49 -4.15 15.38
N ILE A 418 12.12 -3.64 14.20
CA ILE A 418 13.02 -2.82 13.39
C ILE A 418 13.48 -1.60 14.18
N LEU A 419 12.54 -0.83 14.73
CA LEU A 419 12.85 0.41 15.45
C LEU A 419 13.72 0.13 16.68
N LYS A 420 13.45 -0.95 17.41
CA LYS A 420 14.11 -1.24 18.68
C LYS A 420 15.47 -1.94 18.52
N HIS A 421 15.62 -2.80 17.53
CA HIS A 421 16.74 -3.75 17.45
C HIS A 421 17.48 -3.74 16.11
N PHE A 422 16.78 -3.57 14.98
CA PHE A 422 17.42 -3.56 13.68
C PHE A 422 18.05 -2.20 13.33
N THR A 423 17.43 -1.07 13.68
CA THR A 423 18.05 0.24 13.44
C THR A 423 19.37 0.42 14.22
N PRO A 424 19.52 -0.02 15.49
CA PRO A 424 20.83 -0.06 16.13
C PRO A 424 21.80 -1.05 15.46
N ARG A 425 21.32 -2.12 14.83
CA ARG A 425 22.18 -3.06 14.07
C ARG A 425 22.72 -2.39 12.81
N LEU A 426 21.88 -1.73 12.02
CA LEU A 426 22.29 -0.95 10.85
C LEU A 426 23.37 0.08 11.20
N LYS A 427 23.23 0.78 12.32
CA LYS A 427 24.26 1.72 12.82
C LYS A 427 25.60 1.04 13.14
N ARG A 428 25.59 -0.19 13.67
CA ARG A 428 26.83 -0.97 13.89
C ARG A 428 27.51 -1.38 12.58
N HIS A 429 26.76 -1.43 11.48
CA HIS A 429 27.24 -1.67 10.12
C HIS A 429 27.54 -0.37 9.35
N GLY A 430 27.59 0.79 10.02
CA GLY A 430 27.97 2.06 9.39
C GLY A 430 26.84 2.79 8.65
N VAL A 431 25.59 2.33 8.75
CA VAL A 431 24.45 3.03 8.16
C VAL A 431 24.04 4.21 9.04
N GLU A 432 24.28 5.42 8.54
CA GLU A 432 23.97 6.66 9.23
C GLU A 432 22.46 6.93 9.36
N GLN A 433 22.07 7.71 10.36
CA GLN A 433 20.66 8.02 10.63
C GLN A 433 19.88 8.57 9.42
N PRO A 434 20.43 9.45 8.56
CA PRO A 434 19.69 9.93 7.38
C PRO A 434 19.33 8.81 6.39
N ALA A 435 20.16 7.78 6.23
CA ALA A 435 19.85 6.64 5.37
C ALA A 435 18.77 5.75 6.01
N ILE A 436 18.80 5.58 7.33
CA ILE A 436 17.74 4.88 8.07
C ILE A 436 16.40 5.64 7.95
N ASP A 437 16.41 6.96 8.11
CA ASP A 437 15.23 7.81 7.93
C ASP A 437 14.74 7.78 6.47
N CYS A 438 15.66 7.65 5.52
CA CYS A 438 15.32 7.44 4.12
C CYS A 438 14.47 6.16 3.96
N MET A 439 14.95 5.02 4.46
CA MET A 439 14.28 3.72 4.34
C MET A 439 12.95 3.63 5.11
N LEU A 440 12.82 4.31 6.26
CA LEU A 440 11.64 4.21 7.12
C LEU A 440 10.62 5.34 6.94
N ILE A 441 10.98 6.45 6.29
CA ILE A 441 10.13 7.64 6.15
C ILE A 441 10.09 8.12 4.70
N ALA A 442 11.24 8.43 4.10
CA ALA A 442 11.27 9.08 2.78
C ALA A 442 10.88 8.12 1.65
N ASN A 443 11.36 6.88 1.68
CA ASN A 443 11.11 5.86 0.67
C ASN A 443 9.66 5.36 0.73
N PRO A 444 9.08 5.00 1.89
CA PRO A 444 7.64 4.73 2.00
C PRO A 444 6.80 5.87 1.43
N LYS A 445 7.12 7.12 1.75
CA LYS A 445 6.46 8.29 1.16
C LYS A 445 6.62 8.30 -0.37
N ALA A 446 7.83 8.05 -0.89
CA ALA A 446 8.11 8.07 -2.31
C ALA A 446 7.34 6.99 -3.08
N VAL A 447 7.12 5.80 -2.50
CA VAL A 447 6.27 4.75 -3.07
C VAL A 447 4.89 5.30 -3.38
N PHE A 448 4.25 6.05 -2.47
CA PHE A 448 2.92 6.64 -2.67
C PHE A 448 2.90 8.05 -3.28
N SER A 449 4.07 8.66 -3.53
CA SER A 449 4.15 10.03 -4.05
C SER A 449 4.31 10.03 -5.56
N ARG A 450 3.26 10.36 -6.31
CA ARG A 450 3.41 10.55 -7.76
C ARG A 450 4.40 11.68 -8.06
N GLN A 451 5.50 11.36 -8.74
CA GLN A 451 6.34 12.37 -9.34
C GLN A 451 5.75 12.76 -10.69
N ASN A 452 5.21 13.98 -10.77
CA ASN A 452 4.80 14.62 -12.03
C ASN A 452 5.99 14.98 -12.93
#